data_AF-A0A429RC99-F1
#
_entry.id   AF-A0A429RC99-F1
#
_cell.length_a   1.000
_cell.length_b   1.000
_cell.length_c   1.000
_cell.angle_alpha   90.00
_cell.angle_beta   90.00
_cell.angle_gamma   90.00
#
_symmetry.space_group_name_H-M   'P 1'
#
loop_
_entity.id
_entity.type
_entity.pdbx_description
1 polymer ?
#
loop_
_entity_poly.entity_id
_entity_poly.type
_entity_poly.pdbx_seq_one_letter_code
_entity_poly.pdbx_strand_id
1 'polypeptide(L)'
;MASADDDILAPLSPAERDQLGSLLRRVHHHLEPAPAAVVHEAPSTAGHRGRGADVPVQSHSAEKGRIDWSLPAESLVRFVDARRNTFPTAYTHHNGRRLEILAATVTRHTYAGTPGLVLHTEDEGVVIVTGPAAHTGRNRALALLRVRTEEGRETAPEECFGPAVPAPAAEHRTLSGG
;
A
#
# COMPACT_ATOMS: atom_id res chain seq x y z
N MET A 1 25.97 -31.86 11.32
CA MET A 1 25.42 -30.51 11.47
C MET A 1 25.94 -29.66 10.33
N ALA A 2 25.14 -29.53 9.28
CA ALA A 2 25.27 -28.54 8.20
C ALA A 2 23.97 -28.59 7.37
N SER A 3 23.61 -27.45 6.78
CA SER A 3 22.54 -27.21 5.81
C SER A 3 21.15 -26.89 6.36
N ALA A 4 20.90 -25.59 6.50
CA ALA A 4 19.56 -24.99 6.45
C ALA A 4 19.38 -24.21 5.14
N ASP A 5 20.05 -24.65 4.06
CA ASP A 5 20.16 -23.93 2.78
C ASP A 5 19.61 -24.72 1.58
N ASP A 6 18.76 -25.73 1.79
CA ASP A 6 18.19 -26.54 0.69
C ASP A 6 16.72 -26.19 0.36
N ASP A 7 16.00 -25.45 1.21
CA ASP A 7 14.56 -25.17 1.01
C ASP A 7 14.25 -24.13 -0.09
N ILE A 8 15.26 -23.45 -0.63
CA ILE A 8 15.07 -22.45 -1.71
C ILE A 8 14.92 -23.12 -3.08
N LEU A 9 15.31 -24.39 -3.23
CA LEU A 9 15.24 -25.15 -4.50
C LEU A 9 14.10 -26.17 -4.54
N ALA A 10 13.28 -26.27 -3.49
CA ALA A 10 12.15 -27.19 -3.49
C ALA A 10 11.14 -26.78 -4.59
N PRO A 11 10.73 -27.70 -5.49
CA PRO A 11 9.73 -27.39 -6.49
C PRO A 11 8.41 -27.05 -5.79
N LEU A 12 7.93 -25.83 -6.01
CA LEU A 12 6.66 -25.32 -5.47
C LEU A 12 5.57 -26.39 -5.56
N SER A 13 4.88 -26.63 -4.44
CA SER A 13 3.79 -27.59 -4.38
C SER A 13 2.66 -27.18 -5.36
N PRO A 14 1.82 -28.12 -5.81
CA PRO A 14 0.72 -27.81 -6.73
C PRO A 14 -0.22 -26.71 -6.20
N ALA A 15 -0.48 -26.67 -4.89
CA ALA A 15 -1.31 -25.65 -4.25
C ALA A 15 -0.66 -24.25 -4.30
N GLU A 16 0.66 -24.17 -4.08
CA GLU A 16 1.40 -22.91 -4.19
C GLU A 16 1.45 -22.40 -5.63
N ARG A 17 1.53 -23.30 -6.61
CA ARG A 17 1.46 -22.95 -8.04
C ARG A 17 0.10 -22.39 -8.43
N ASP A 18 -0.99 -22.94 -7.90
CA ASP A 18 -2.34 -22.42 -8.14
C ASP A 18 -2.57 -21.07 -7.45
N GLN A 19 -2.02 -20.89 -6.25
CA GLN A 19 -2.06 -19.61 -5.53
C GLN A 19 -1.25 -18.55 -6.27
N LEU A 20 -0.05 -18.89 -6.75
CA LEU A 20 0.79 -17.99 -7.55
C LEU A 20 0.14 -17.67 -8.90
N GLY A 21 -0.47 -18.66 -9.56
CA GLY A 21 -1.22 -18.46 -10.81
C GLY A 21 -2.43 -17.55 -10.63
N SER A 22 -3.14 -17.65 -9.51
CA SER A 22 -4.26 -16.78 -9.17
C SER A 22 -3.82 -15.34 -8.88
N LEU A 23 -2.69 -15.17 -8.21
CA LEU A 23 -2.07 -13.87 -7.96
C LEU A 23 -1.59 -13.21 -9.26
N LEU A 24 -0.89 -13.96 -10.12
CA LEU A 24 -0.42 -13.47 -11.42
C LEU A 24 -1.58 -13.09 -12.34
N ARG A 25 -2.67 -13.88 -12.38
CA ARG A 25 -3.87 -13.55 -13.17
C ARG A 25 -4.53 -12.26 -12.69
N ARG A 26 -4.53 -12.00 -11.37
CA ARG A 26 -5.08 -10.78 -10.78
C ARG A 26 -4.20 -9.55 -11.05
N VAL A 27 -2.88 -9.69 -11.00
CA VAL A 27 -1.93 -8.63 -11.37
C VAL A 27 -2.06 -8.31 -12.86
N HIS A 28 -2.15 -9.32 -13.73
CA HIS A 28 -2.33 -9.13 -15.17
C HIS A 28 -3.67 -8.47 -15.52
N HIS A 29 -4.75 -8.78 -14.80
CA HIS A 29 -6.06 -8.14 -15.02
C HIS A 29 -6.03 -6.63 -14.70
N HIS A 30 -5.08 -6.16 -13.91
CA HIS A 30 -4.93 -4.74 -13.55
C HIS A 30 -4.01 -3.95 -14.49
N LEU A 31 -3.39 -4.61 -15.48
CA LEU A 31 -2.52 -4.03 -16.49
C LEU A 31 -3.24 -3.67 -17.80
N GLU A 32 -4.53 -3.97 -17.93
CA GLU A 32 -5.31 -3.48 -19.07
C GLU A 32 -5.54 -1.97 -18.91
N PRO A 33 -4.99 -1.12 -19.79
CA PRO A 33 -5.32 0.29 -19.78
C PRO A 33 -6.81 0.44 -20.06
N ALA A 34 -7.52 1.17 -19.19
CA ALA A 34 -8.88 1.62 -19.50
C ALA A 34 -8.84 2.33 -20.87
N PRO A 35 -9.68 1.95 -21.86
CA PRO A 35 -9.70 2.65 -23.12
C PRO A 35 -10.10 4.10 -22.85
N ALA A 36 -9.23 5.01 -23.27
CA ALA A 36 -9.50 6.44 -23.28
C ALA A 36 -10.87 6.69 -23.93
N ALA A 37 -11.68 7.47 -23.24
CA ALA A 37 -12.97 7.92 -23.71
C ALA A 37 -12.81 8.62 -25.08
N VAL A 38 -13.18 7.92 -26.15
CA VAL A 38 -13.55 8.54 -27.41
C VAL A 38 -15.01 8.98 -27.28
N VAL A 39 -15.17 10.29 -27.20
CA VAL A 39 -16.43 11.00 -27.27
C VAL A 39 -16.94 10.85 -28.69
N HIS A 40 -18.02 10.10 -28.94
CA HIS A 40 -18.84 10.26 -30.15
C HIS A 40 -20.31 9.96 -29.84
N GLU A 41 -21.10 10.99 -30.15
CA GLU A 41 -22.55 11.16 -30.28
C GLU A 41 -23.50 9.97 -30.09
N ALA A 42 -24.60 10.25 -29.39
CA ALA A 42 -25.87 9.52 -29.50
C ALA A 42 -26.58 9.89 -30.83
N PRO A 43 -27.44 9.02 -31.41
CA PRO A 43 -28.81 8.96 -30.89
C PRO A 43 -29.50 7.57 -30.90
N SER A 44 -30.42 7.42 -29.95
CA SER A 44 -31.75 6.77 -29.99
C SER A 44 -31.97 5.45 -30.76
N THR A 45 -32.35 4.38 -30.03
CA THR A 45 -33.70 3.76 -29.98
C THR A 45 -33.67 2.25 -29.68
N ALA A 46 -34.79 1.78 -29.11
CA ALA A 46 -35.29 0.40 -29.01
C ALA A 46 -34.82 -0.44 -27.80
N GLY A 47 -35.82 -0.83 -26.99
CA GLY A 47 -35.64 -1.46 -25.70
C GLY A 47 -35.23 -2.93 -25.73
N HIS A 48 -34.69 -3.38 -24.60
CA HIS A 48 -34.87 -4.75 -24.17
C HIS A 48 -35.20 -4.83 -22.68
N ARG A 49 -36.24 -5.62 -22.44
CA ARG A 49 -36.88 -5.90 -21.17
C ARG A 49 -36.17 -7.10 -20.55
N GLY A 50 -35.64 -6.98 -19.34
CA GLY A 50 -35.12 -8.10 -18.55
C GLY A 50 -34.86 -7.62 -17.13
N ARG A 51 -35.81 -7.84 -16.21
CA ARG A 51 -35.87 -9.01 -15.31
C ARG A 51 -34.72 -8.98 -14.30
N GLY A 52 -35.10 -8.81 -13.04
CA GLY A 52 -34.22 -8.44 -11.96
C GLY A 52 -33.04 -9.37 -11.73
N ALA A 53 -31.95 -8.74 -11.32
CA ALA A 53 -31.05 -9.32 -10.35
C ALA A 53 -31.17 -8.43 -9.11
N ASP A 54 -31.79 -8.95 -8.06
CA ASP A 54 -31.45 -8.59 -6.70
C ASP A 54 -29.92 -8.64 -6.64
N VAL A 55 -29.28 -7.46 -6.64
CA VAL A 55 -27.83 -7.39 -6.42
C VAL A 55 -27.64 -7.78 -4.96
N PRO A 56 -27.06 -8.95 -4.65
CA PRO A 56 -26.77 -9.27 -3.27
C PRO A 56 -25.88 -8.16 -2.75
N VAL A 57 -26.34 -7.44 -1.73
CA VAL A 57 -25.52 -6.48 -1.00
C VAL A 57 -24.43 -7.30 -0.31
N GLN A 58 -23.31 -7.49 -1.01
CA GLN A 58 -22.18 -8.17 -0.43
C GLN A 58 -21.62 -7.24 0.64
N SER A 59 -21.77 -7.61 1.91
CA SER A 59 -21.24 -6.90 3.08
C SER A 59 -19.69 -6.91 3.08
N HIS A 60 -19.08 -6.12 2.19
CA HIS A 60 -17.63 -5.89 2.05
C HIS A 60 -17.18 -4.59 2.76
N SER A 61 -17.98 -4.06 3.68
CA SER A 61 -17.88 -2.67 4.13
C SER A 61 -16.57 -2.31 4.83
N ALA A 62 -15.86 -3.27 5.44
CA ALA A 62 -14.56 -3.03 6.05
C ALA A 62 -13.40 -3.20 5.05
N GLU A 63 -13.41 -4.23 4.20
CA GLU A 63 -12.33 -4.50 3.24
C GLU A 63 -12.15 -3.37 2.22
N LYS A 64 -13.22 -2.64 1.90
CA LYS A 64 -13.19 -1.49 0.98
C LYS A 64 -12.26 -0.35 1.43
N GLY A 65 -11.87 -0.27 2.71
CA GLY A 65 -10.99 0.77 3.23
C GLY A 65 -9.52 0.39 3.28
N ARG A 66 -9.17 -0.89 3.09
CA ARG A 66 -7.78 -1.34 3.23
C ARG A 66 -6.95 -0.82 2.07
N ILE A 67 -5.81 -0.22 2.38
CA ILE A 67 -4.88 0.27 1.36
C ILE A 67 -4.19 -0.91 0.68
N ASP A 68 -4.20 -0.89 -0.66
CA ASP A 68 -3.40 -1.78 -1.49
C ASP A 68 -2.08 -1.09 -1.86
N TRP A 69 -1.01 -1.51 -1.21
CA TRP A 69 0.33 -0.93 -1.40
C TRP A 69 0.93 -1.20 -2.79
N SER A 70 0.39 -2.15 -3.55
CA SER A 70 0.85 -2.43 -4.91
C SER A 70 0.48 -1.31 -5.90
N LEU A 71 -0.42 -0.41 -5.52
CA LEU A 71 -0.81 0.75 -6.33
C LEU A 71 0.24 1.86 -6.31
N PRO A 72 0.35 2.69 -7.37
CA PRO A 72 1.22 3.86 -7.38
C PRO A 72 0.87 4.87 -6.27
N ALA A 73 1.88 5.56 -5.75
CA ALA A 73 1.73 6.56 -4.68
C ALA A 73 0.69 7.65 -5.03
N GLU A 74 0.67 8.12 -6.27
CA GLU A 74 -0.25 9.14 -6.76
C GLU A 74 -1.71 8.68 -6.67
N SER A 75 -1.96 7.40 -6.98
CA SER A 75 -3.29 6.79 -6.85
C SER A 75 -3.68 6.65 -5.39
N LEU A 76 -2.73 6.33 -4.51
CA LEU A 76 -2.97 6.17 -3.08
C LEU A 76 -3.24 7.49 -2.37
N VAL A 77 -2.59 8.60 -2.74
CA VAL A 77 -2.93 9.93 -2.22
C VAL A 77 -4.38 10.28 -2.56
N ARG A 78 -4.79 10.11 -3.82
CA ARG A 78 -6.18 10.35 -4.23
C ARG A 78 -7.17 9.46 -3.47
N PHE A 79 -6.79 8.21 -3.23
CA PHE A 79 -7.60 7.26 -2.47
C PHE A 79 -7.79 7.71 -1.01
N VAL A 80 -6.71 8.16 -0.36
CA VAL A 80 -6.74 8.69 1.01
C VAL A 80 -7.60 9.95 1.07
N ASP A 81 -7.37 10.91 0.19
CA ASP A 81 -8.09 12.19 0.18
C ASP A 81 -9.59 12.01 -0.04
N ALA A 82 -9.98 11.13 -0.97
CA ALA A 82 -11.39 10.83 -1.24
C ALA A 82 -12.14 10.23 -0.04
N ARG A 83 -11.41 9.65 0.94
CA ARG A 83 -11.98 8.87 2.05
C ARG A 83 -11.71 9.45 3.42
N ARG A 84 -10.88 10.49 3.55
CA ARG A 84 -10.48 11.10 4.81
C ARG A 84 -11.64 11.39 5.77
N ASN A 85 -12.80 11.80 5.23
CA ASN A 85 -13.99 12.18 6.00
C ASN A 85 -15.19 11.23 5.77
N THR A 86 -14.96 10.06 5.16
CA THR A 86 -16.03 9.14 4.75
C THR A 86 -15.74 7.76 5.30
N PHE A 87 -16.72 7.15 5.97
CA PHE A 87 -16.58 5.76 6.39
C PHE A 87 -16.85 4.79 5.22
N PRO A 88 -15.99 3.79 4.96
CA PRO A 88 -14.74 3.48 5.67
C PRO A 88 -13.55 4.35 5.24
N THR A 89 -12.84 4.89 6.23
CA THR A 89 -11.56 5.61 6.05
C THR A 89 -10.50 4.65 5.49
N ALA A 90 -9.56 5.19 4.71
CA ALA A 90 -8.39 4.45 4.27
C ALA A 90 -7.59 3.96 5.50
N TYR A 91 -7.17 2.70 5.53
CA TYR A 91 -6.43 2.15 6.67
C TYR A 91 -5.38 1.11 6.27
N THR A 92 -4.44 0.88 7.19
CA THR A 92 -3.44 -0.19 7.14
C THR A 92 -3.34 -0.91 8.48
N HIS A 93 -2.65 -2.04 8.49
CA HIS A 93 -2.26 -2.73 9.72
C HIS A 93 -0.75 -2.64 9.92
N HIS A 94 -0.35 -2.32 11.14
CA HIS A 94 1.05 -2.29 11.55
C HIS A 94 1.18 -2.92 12.94
N ASN A 95 2.06 -3.91 13.11
CA ASN A 95 2.25 -4.64 14.37
C ASN A 95 0.94 -5.13 15.02
N GLY A 96 0.01 -5.64 14.20
CA GLY A 96 -1.30 -6.13 14.65
C GLY A 96 -2.33 -5.04 14.96
N ARG A 97 -1.96 -3.76 14.90
CA ARG A 97 -2.85 -2.61 15.16
C ARG A 97 -3.38 -2.03 13.86
N ARG A 98 -4.64 -1.62 13.86
CA ARG A 98 -5.26 -0.91 12.72
C ARG A 98 -5.00 0.59 12.86
N LEU A 99 -4.52 1.20 11.78
CA LEU A 99 -4.26 2.64 11.69
C LEU A 99 -5.01 3.21 10.49
N GLU A 100 -5.88 4.19 10.72
CA GLU A 100 -6.49 4.96 9.63
C GLU A 100 -5.50 6.01 9.14
N ILE A 101 -5.39 6.17 7.82
CA ILE A 101 -4.54 7.18 7.20
C ILE A 101 -5.41 8.37 6.84
N LEU A 102 -5.18 9.50 7.51
CA LEU A 102 -5.98 10.72 7.35
C LEU A 102 -5.36 11.70 6.36
N ALA A 103 -4.04 11.68 6.21
CA ALA A 103 -3.32 12.53 5.27
C ALA A 103 -2.01 11.85 4.87
N ALA A 104 -1.68 11.95 3.59
CA ALA A 104 -0.46 11.42 3.01
C ALA A 104 -0.05 12.26 1.78
N THR A 105 1.23 12.20 1.41
CA THR A 105 1.76 12.82 0.19
C THR A 105 2.62 11.84 -0.59
N VAL A 106 2.77 12.09 -1.89
CA VAL A 106 3.78 11.42 -2.70
C VAL A 106 5.15 11.93 -2.28
N THR A 107 6.11 11.03 -2.12
CA THR A 107 7.47 11.39 -1.71
C THR A 107 8.20 12.22 -2.77
N ARG A 108 9.23 12.95 -2.35
CA ARG A 108 10.17 13.69 -3.21
C ARG A 108 11.29 12.82 -3.78
N HIS A 109 11.60 11.73 -3.09
CA HIS A 109 12.59 10.75 -3.51
C HIS A 109 11.92 9.45 -3.98
N THR A 110 12.66 8.64 -4.72
CA THR A 110 12.23 7.30 -5.09
C THR A 110 12.77 6.30 -4.09
N TYR A 111 12.00 5.25 -3.84
CA TYR A 111 12.33 4.24 -2.84
C TYR A 111 12.23 2.85 -3.45
N ALA A 112 13.15 1.97 -3.03
CA ALA A 112 13.20 0.58 -3.43
C ALA A 112 12.68 -0.34 -2.34
N GLY A 113 12.13 -1.48 -2.73
CA GLY A 113 11.79 -2.56 -1.83
C GLY A 113 10.48 -3.23 -2.15
N THR A 114 9.90 -3.88 -1.16
CA THR A 114 8.60 -4.54 -1.27
C THR A 114 7.49 -3.53 -0.98
N PRO A 115 6.41 -3.48 -1.78
CA PRO A 115 5.25 -2.68 -1.46
C PRO A 115 4.73 -2.98 -0.04
N GLY A 116 4.47 -1.92 0.74
CA GLY A 116 4.08 -2.01 2.15
C GLY A 116 5.24 -1.99 3.14
N LEU A 117 6.50 -1.97 2.67
CA LEU A 117 7.67 -1.76 3.53
C LEU A 117 7.63 -0.35 4.12
N VAL A 118 7.72 -0.26 5.45
CA VAL A 118 7.80 1.00 6.20
C VAL A 118 9.26 1.41 6.35
N LEU A 119 9.57 2.64 5.96
CA LEU A 119 10.87 3.28 6.06
C LEU A 119 10.73 4.54 6.91
N HIS A 120 11.78 4.84 7.68
CA HIS A 120 11.89 6.09 8.41
C HIS A 120 12.95 6.94 7.74
N THR A 121 12.58 8.17 7.39
CA THR A 121 13.41 9.10 6.63
C THR A 121 13.52 10.40 7.42
N GLU A 122 14.69 11.04 7.39
CA GLU A 122 14.89 12.31 8.09
C GLU A 122 14.07 13.44 7.47
N ASP A 123 13.91 13.42 6.13
CA ASP A 123 13.24 14.49 5.39
C ASP A 123 11.71 14.32 5.26
N GLU A 124 11.22 13.08 5.22
CA GLU A 124 9.82 12.77 4.88
C GLU A 124 9.09 11.97 5.98
N GLY A 125 9.75 11.73 7.12
CA GLY A 125 9.18 11.00 8.26
C GLY A 125 8.93 9.53 7.93
N VAL A 126 7.72 9.05 8.21
CA VAL A 126 7.29 7.68 7.91
C VAL A 126 6.87 7.55 6.44
N VAL A 127 7.64 6.77 5.68
CA VAL A 127 7.43 6.50 4.26
C VAL A 127 7.06 5.04 4.06
N ILE A 128 6.06 4.74 3.23
CA ILE A 128 5.69 3.37 2.86
C ILE A 128 5.96 3.16 1.38
N VAL A 129 6.75 2.14 1.04
CA VAL A 129 7.08 1.77 -0.34
C VAL A 129 5.81 1.33 -1.08
N THR A 130 5.62 1.80 -2.32
CA THR A 130 4.40 1.53 -3.10
C THR A 130 4.67 1.20 -4.57
N GLY A 131 3.66 0.63 -5.22
CA GLY A 131 3.61 0.48 -6.66
C GLY A 131 4.16 -0.85 -7.21
N PRO A 132 3.83 -1.18 -8.46
CA PRO A 132 4.06 -2.52 -9.04
C PRO A 132 5.55 -2.81 -9.33
N ALA A 133 6.36 -1.76 -9.49
CA ALA A 133 7.79 -1.83 -9.79
C ALA A 133 8.68 -1.39 -8.61
N ALA A 134 8.19 -1.50 -7.37
CA ALA A 134 8.90 -1.04 -6.18
C ALA A 134 10.31 -1.68 -6.01
N HIS A 135 10.49 -2.91 -6.49
CA HIS A 135 11.79 -3.59 -6.47
C HIS A 135 12.86 -2.91 -7.35
N THR A 136 12.46 -2.02 -8.27
CA THR A 136 13.39 -1.29 -9.16
C THR A 136 13.99 -0.04 -8.53
N GLY A 137 13.42 0.45 -7.42
CA GLY A 137 13.84 1.71 -6.78
C GLY A 137 13.48 2.98 -7.53
N ARG A 138 12.68 2.90 -8.60
CA ARG A 138 12.26 4.04 -9.42
C ARG A 138 10.90 4.62 -9.03
N ASN A 139 10.16 3.92 -8.17
CA ASN A 139 8.85 4.36 -7.74
C ASN A 139 8.95 5.44 -6.66
N ARG A 140 8.03 6.41 -6.71
CA ARG A 140 7.71 7.22 -5.54
C ARG A 140 6.96 6.37 -4.52
N ALA A 141 7.10 6.76 -3.27
CA ALA A 141 6.47 6.13 -2.13
C ALA A 141 5.41 7.06 -1.53
N LEU A 142 4.72 6.58 -0.51
CA LEU A 142 3.71 7.34 0.21
C LEU A 142 4.27 7.78 1.56
N ALA A 143 4.48 9.09 1.73
CA ALA A 143 4.82 9.66 3.03
C ALA A 143 3.53 9.91 3.82
N LEU A 144 3.48 9.40 5.05
CA LEU A 144 2.33 9.60 5.92
C LEU A 144 2.48 10.93 6.66
N LEU A 145 1.39 11.68 6.75
CA LEU A 145 1.38 12.99 7.44
C LEU A 145 0.54 12.94 8.72
N ARG A 146 -0.54 12.16 8.73
CA ARG A 146 -1.44 12.05 9.87
C ARG A 146 -2.16 10.71 9.88
N VAL A 147 -2.19 10.08 11.05
CA VAL A 147 -2.90 8.81 11.26
C VAL A 147 -3.88 8.93 12.42
N ARG A 148 -4.87 8.03 12.45
CA ARG A 148 -5.75 7.82 13.59
C ARG A 148 -5.62 6.39 14.08
N THR A 149 -5.46 6.23 15.38
CA THR A 149 -5.41 4.90 16.00
C THR A 149 -6.80 4.28 16.10
N GLU A 150 -6.87 2.99 16.41
CA GLU A 150 -8.14 2.28 16.61
C GLU A 150 -9.00 2.86 17.75
N GLU A 151 -8.36 3.52 18.73
CA GLU A 151 -9.02 4.24 19.82
C GLU A 151 -9.57 5.62 19.38
N GLY A 152 -9.40 5.98 18.11
CA GLY A 152 -9.88 7.24 17.54
C GLY A 152 -8.95 8.44 17.77
N ARG A 153 -7.77 8.24 18.36
CA ARG A 153 -6.80 9.32 18.60
C ARG A 153 -6.03 9.65 17.32
N GLU A 154 -6.08 10.92 16.91
CA GLU A 154 -5.24 11.42 15.82
C GLU A 154 -3.84 11.74 16.30
N THR A 155 -2.84 11.26 15.59
CA THR A 155 -1.43 11.41 15.97
C THR A 155 -0.49 11.44 14.76
N ALA A 156 0.76 11.81 15.02
CA ALA A 156 1.85 11.72 14.07
C ALA A 156 2.17 10.23 13.76
N PRO A 157 2.50 9.88 12.51
CA PRO A 157 2.84 8.50 12.14
C PRO A 157 3.96 7.89 13.00
N GLU A 158 4.98 8.68 13.34
CA GLU A 158 6.16 8.25 14.12
C GLU A 158 5.77 7.70 15.51
N GLU A 159 4.70 8.22 16.12
CA GLU A 159 4.18 7.70 17.39
C GLU A 159 3.58 6.28 17.25
N CYS A 160 3.12 5.92 16.05
CA CYS A 160 2.46 4.63 15.78
C CYS A 160 3.37 3.58 15.16
N PHE A 161 4.29 4.01 14.28
CA PHE A 161 5.22 3.14 13.56
C PHE A 161 6.56 2.98 14.31
N GLY A 162 6.74 3.71 15.40
CA GLY A 162 7.96 3.75 16.20
C GLY A 162 8.90 4.86 15.72
N PRO A 163 9.87 5.27 16.55
CA PRO A 163 10.89 6.21 16.12
C PRO A 163 11.76 5.56 15.03
N ALA A 164 12.21 6.39 14.08
CA ALA A 164 13.44 6.10 13.37
C ALA A 164 14.50 5.82 14.44
N VAL A 165 15.06 4.60 14.52
CA VAL A 165 16.15 4.36 15.45
C VAL A 165 17.24 5.39 15.11
N PRO A 166 17.54 6.37 15.98
CA PRO A 166 18.65 7.26 15.70
C PRO A 166 19.88 6.35 15.64
N ALA A 167 20.64 6.42 14.54
CA ALA A 167 21.93 5.75 14.46
C ALA A 167 22.69 6.08 15.76
N PRO A 168 23.28 5.08 16.45
CA PRO A 168 23.95 5.34 17.71
C PRO A 168 24.99 6.44 17.46
N ALA A 169 24.84 7.56 18.17
CA ALA A 169 25.77 8.67 18.08
C ALA A 169 27.18 8.09 18.27
N ALA A 170 28.00 8.16 17.22
CA ALA A 170 29.36 7.69 17.29
C ALA A 170 30.04 8.46 18.42
N GLU A 171 30.34 7.77 19.52
CA GLU A 171 31.11 8.32 20.62
C GLU A 171 32.43 8.84 20.03
N HIS A 172 32.53 10.17 19.93
CA HIS A 172 33.81 10.83 19.76
C HIS A 172 34.63 10.51 21.00
N ARG A 173 35.37 9.41 20.94
CA ARG A 173 36.43 9.08 21.88
C ARG A 173 37.51 10.15 21.68
N THR A 174 37.36 11.27 22.38
CA THR A 174 38.44 12.22 22.64
C THR A 174 39.52 11.45 23.39
N LEU A 175 40.47 10.92 22.64
CA LEU A 175 41.78 10.53 23.14
C LEU A 175 42.49 11.82 23.56
N SER A 176 42.25 12.20 24.82
CA SER A 176 43.09 13.13 25.55
C SER A 176 44.06 12.30 26.38
N GLY A 177 45.36 12.50 26.18
CA GLY A 177 46.40 12.12 27.13
C GLY A 177 47.49 11.21 26.56
N GLY A 178 48.68 11.78 26.37
CA GLY A 178 49.92 11.09 26.04
C GLY A 178 50.94 12.05 25.47
#